data_AF-A0A9X3WUK5-F1
#
_entry.id   AF-A0A9X3WUK5-F1
#
_cell.length_a   1.000
_cell.length_b   1.000
_cell.length_c   1.000
_cell.angle_alpha   90.00
_cell.angle_beta   90.00
_cell.angle_gamma   90.00
#
_symmetry.space_group_name_H-M   'P 1'
#
loop_
_entity.id
_entity.type
_entity.pdbx_description
1 polymer ?
#
loop_
_entity_poly.entity_id
_entity_poly.type
_entity_poly.pdbx_seq_one_letter_code
_entity_poly.pdbx_strand_id
1 'polypeptide(L)'
;MRRLLILTTVFLLMAIASPSLASEGERAPNFKDYFVSFNNQVDVNLIKNYGGEVKRQYQNMPVVSVTLPEKAAKALSNNPRVEYVEADGKVKAIGQETPWGVPHVKATEVQESGLLGTGVKVGVLDTGIDYLHEDLNVSGGVSFVSGTASYMDDNGHGTHVAGTVSAQNNDVGVIGVAPNVELYGIKVLDQFGNGSYSDVIWIGYT
;
A
#
# COMPACT_ATOMS: atom_id res chain seq x y z
N MET A 1 -26.70 82.09 3.73
CA MET A 1 -26.83 81.29 4.97
C MET A 1 -26.88 79.81 4.56
N ARG A 2 -25.92 79.00 4.99
CA ARG A 2 -25.79 77.56 4.67
C ARG A 2 -25.39 76.84 5.95
N ARG A 3 -26.21 75.91 6.47
CA ARG A 3 -25.94 74.69 7.29
C ARG A 3 -27.29 73.94 7.40
N LEU A 4 -27.55 72.74 6.86
CA LEU A 4 -27.02 71.38 7.07
C LEU A 4 -27.33 70.79 8.47
N LEU A 5 -28.06 69.65 8.54
CA LEU A 5 -27.97 68.51 9.50
C LEU A 5 -29.21 67.59 9.30
N ILE A 6 -29.13 66.46 8.57
CA ILE A 6 -28.60 65.12 8.90
C ILE A 6 -29.62 64.25 9.67
N LEU A 7 -30.16 63.26 8.96
CA LEU A 7 -30.99 62.16 9.46
C LEU A 7 -30.06 60.95 9.65
N THR A 8 -29.85 60.47 10.87
CA THR A 8 -29.07 59.25 11.13
C THR A 8 -30.00 58.05 11.34
N THR A 9 -30.05 57.17 10.35
CA THR A 9 -30.64 55.83 10.45
C THR A 9 -29.62 54.86 11.05
N VAL A 10 -30.00 54.17 12.12
CA VAL A 10 -29.21 53.11 12.75
C VAL A 10 -29.47 51.81 11.99
N PHE A 11 -28.45 51.26 11.34
CA PHE A 11 -28.47 49.93 10.73
C PHE A 11 -27.82 48.94 11.71
N LEU A 12 -28.62 48.01 12.24
CA LEU A 12 -28.15 46.92 13.10
C LEU A 12 -27.68 45.76 12.21
N LEU A 13 -26.36 45.59 12.05
CA LEU A 13 -25.77 44.42 11.39
C LEU A 13 -25.77 43.23 12.35
N MET A 14 -26.61 42.22 12.08
CA MET A 14 -26.43 40.87 12.61
C MET A 14 -25.32 40.18 11.80
N ALA A 15 -24.16 39.95 12.44
CA ALA A 15 -23.10 39.12 11.88
C ALA A 15 -23.51 37.64 11.97
N ILE A 16 -23.80 37.03 10.82
CA ILE A 16 -23.93 35.58 10.69
C ILE A 16 -22.49 35.04 10.64
N ALA A 17 -22.03 34.43 11.73
CA ALA A 17 -20.77 33.72 11.76
C ALA A 17 -20.86 32.51 10.82
N SER A 18 -20.24 32.59 9.64
CA SER A 18 -20.00 31.41 8.80
C SER A 18 -19.01 30.51 9.52
N PRO A 19 -19.21 29.17 9.58
CA PRO A 19 -18.15 28.29 10.03
C PRO A 19 -16.98 28.43 9.06
N SER A 20 -15.87 28.96 9.57
CA SER A 20 -14.60 28.97 8.85
C SER A 20 -14.25 27.52 8.53
N LEU A 21 -14.14 27.19 7.24
CA LEU A 21 -13.39 26.02 6.78
C LEU A 21 -12.04 26.09 7.48
N ALA A 22 -11.82 25.16 8.42
CA ALA A 22 -10.55 25.01 9.08
C ALA A 22 -9.51 24.80 7.96
N SER A 23 -8.57 25.73 7.84
CA SER A 23 -7.39 25.50 7.00
C SER A 23 -6.72 24.24 7.53
N GLU A 24 -6.58 23.22 6.68
CA GLU A 24 -5.64 22.14 6.93
C GLU A 24 -4.30 22.80 7.27
N GLY A 25 -3.89 22.69 8.53
CA GLY A 25 -2.62 23.24 8.95
C GLY A 25 -1.52 22.63 8.10
N GLU A 26 -0.73 23.46 7.44
CA GLU A 26 0.56 23.08 6.87
C GLU A 26 1.38 22.35 7.96
N ARG A 27 1.35 21.02 7.94
CA ARG A 27 2.24 20.19 8.75
C ARG A 27 3.67 20.43 8.27
N ALA A 28 4.61 20.53 9.21
CA ALA A 28 6.02 20.84 8.98
C ALA A 28 6.63 20.08 7.77
N PRO A 29 7.58 20.68 7.03
CA PRO A 29 7.82 20.42 5.60
C PRO A 29 8.43 19.05 5.21
N ASN A 30 8.37 17.99 6.02
CA ASN A 30 8.98 16.69 5.68
C ASN A 30 8.20 15.45 6.15
N PHE A 31 6.90 15.58 6.44
CA PHE A 31 6.07 14.42 6.76
C PHE A 31 5.48 13.80 5.49
N LYS A 32 5.66 12.49 5.33
CA LYS A 32 5.06 11.69 4.26
C LYS A 32 4.33 10.49 4.86
N ASP A 33 3.47 9.89 4.05
CA ASP A 33 2.77 8.67 4.43
C ASP A 33 3.60 7.43 4.05
N TYR A 34 3.57 6.42 4.90
CA TYR A 34 4.32 5.19 4.77
C TYR A 34 3.50 3.98 5.23
N PHE A 35 3.78 2.82 4.64
CA PHE A 35 3.53 1.52 5.25
C PHE A 35 4.76 1.08 6.04
N VAL A 36 4.55 0.60 7.26
CA VAL A 36 5.59 -0.03 8.08
C VAL A 36 5.17 -1.45 8.38
N SER A 37 5.92 -2.43 7.88
CA SER A 37 5.78 -3.84 8.25
C SER A 37 6.69 -4.19 9.43
N PHE A 38 6.21 -5.05 10.31
CA PHE A 38 6.94 -5.56 11.47
C PHE A 38 7.17 -7.06 11.31
N ASN A 39 8.34 -7.54 11.73
CA ASN A 39 8.70 -8.97 11.64
C ASN A 39 7.74 -9.93 12.37
N ASN A 40 6.97 -9.44 13.35
CA ASN A 40 6.07 -10.27 14.16
C ASN A 40 4.73 -9.58 14.40
N GLN A 41 4.74 -8.57 15.27
CA GLN A 41 3.54 -7.86 15.71
C GLN A 41 3.78 -6.37 15.64
N VAL A 42 2.74 -5.65 15.27
CA VAL A 42 2.76 -4.18 15.19
C VAL A 42 3.15 -3.60 16.54
N ASP A 43 4.16 -2.73 16.54
CA ASP A 43 4.53 -1.92 17.70
C ASP A 43 4.19 -0.44 17.45
N VAL A 44 2.97 -0.06 17.85
CA VAL A 44 2.48 1.33 17.74
C VAL A 44 3.34 2.30 18.56
N ASN A 45 3.92 1.85 19.67
CA ASN A 45 4.75 2.72 20.52
C ASN A 45 6.08 3.01 19.82
N LEU A 46 6.64 2.04 19.08
CA LEU A 46 7.81 2.28 18.26
C LEU A 46 7.56 3.40 17.25
N ILE A 47 6.43 3.39 16.54
CA ILE A 47 6.08 4.45 15.58
C ILE A 47 6.01 5.82 16.27
N LYS A 48 5.33 5.90 17.42
CA LYS A 48 5.20 7.14 18.19
C LYS A 48 6.56 7.66 18.68
N ASN A 49 7.46 6.77 19.11
CA ASN A 49 8.81 7.14 19.55
C ASN A 49 9.66 7.74 18.43
N TYR A 50 9.38 7.38 17.18
CA TYR A 50 10.02 7.96 15.99
C TYR A 50 9.29 9.23 15.49
N GLY A 51 8.32 9.74 16.27
CA GLY A 51 7.56 10.93 15.93
C GLY A 51 6.49 10.69 14.86
N GLY A 52 6.08 9.44 14.65
CA GLY A 52 5.06 9.07 13.68
C GLY A 52 3.66 9.03 14.26
N GLU A 53 2.67 9.22 13.39
CA GLU A 53 1.25 9.07 13.68
C GLU A 53 0.72 7.82 12.97
N VAL A 54 0.07 6.90 13.69
CA VAL A 54 -0.56 5.73 13.08
C VAL A 54 -1.93 6.11 12.55
N LYS A 55 -2.15 5.91 11.26
CA LYS A 55 -3.42 6.13 10.56
C LYS A 55 -4.29 4.89 10.57
N ARG A 56 -3.73 3.72 10.28
CA ARG A 56 -4.44 2.44 10.24
C ARG A 56 -3.52 1.30 10.66
N GLN A 57 -4.09 0.32 11.35
CA GLN A 57 -3.48 -0.98 11.57
C GLN A 57 -4.26 -2.04 10.81
N TYR A 58 -3.56 -2.91 10.07
CA TYR A 58 -4.16 -4.00 9.30
C TYR A 58 -4.34 -5.21 10.21
N GLN A 59 -5.47 -5.93 10.07
CA GLN A 59 -5.84 -6.98 11.01
C GLN A 59 -5.09 -8.30 10.77
N ASN A 60 -4.84 -8.62 9.50
CA ASN A 60 -4.26 -9.91 9.08
C ASN A 60 -2.78 -9.80 8.72
N MET A 61 -2.23 -8.59 8.70
CA MET A 61 -0.84 -8.32 8.36
C MET A 61 -0.22 -7.49 9.48
N PRO A 62 1.03 -7.73 9.89
CA PRO A 62 1.72 -6.93 10.89
C PRO A 62 2.18 -5.57 10.32
N VAL A 63 1.28 -4.88 9.64
CA VAL A 63 1.51 -3.63 8.90
C VAL A 63 0.66 -2.51 9.49
N VAL A 64 1.22 -1.30 9.47
CA VAL A 64 0.50 -0.05 9.76
C VAL A 64 0.71 0.97 8.65
N SER A 65 -0.32 1.74 8.33
CA SER A 65 -0.14 3.00 7.61
C SER A 65 0.10 4.13 8.61
N VAL A 66 1.12 4.93 8.35
CA VAL A 66 1.62 5.94 9.28
C VAL A 66 2.01 7.21 8.53
N THR A 67 1.95 8.35 9.20
CA THR A 67 2.62 9.57 8.74
C THR A 67 3.90 9.75 9.54
N LEU A 68 5.05 9.83 8.86
CA LEU A 68 6.37 9.95 9.48
C LEU A 68 7.19 11.08 8.84
N PRO A 69 8.09 11.73 9.59
CA PRO A 69 9.17 12.49 8.99
C PRO A 69 10.05 11.59 8.11
N GLU A 70 10.48 12.04 6.94
CA GLU A 70 11.29 11.23 6.01
C GLU A 70 12.59 10.70 6.65
N LYS A 71 13.23 11.51 7.50
CA LYS A 71 14.41 11.06 8.29
C LYS A 71 14.06 9.94 9.28
N ALA A 72 12.88 10.00 9.88
CA ALA A 72 12.41 8.99 10.82
C ALA A 72 12.06 7.69 10.09
N ALA A 73 11.42 7.76 8.92
CA ALA A 73 11.16 6.60 8.08
C ALA A 73 12.46 5.86 7.71
N LYS A 74 13.51 6.60 7.31
CA LYS A 74 14.84 6.02 7.02
C LYS A 74 15.53 5.43 8.26
N ALA A 75 15.36 6.04 9.43
CA ALA A 75 15.90 5.47 10.66
C ALA A 75 15.14 4.20 11.07
N LEU A 76 13.82 4.22 10.92
CA LEU A 76 12.92 3.12 11.26
C LEU A 76 13.16 1.90 10.36
N SER A 77 13.50 2.09 9.08
CA SER A 77 13.84 1.01 8.17
C SER A 77 15.12 0.25 8.55
N ASN A 78 15.93 0.77 9.48
CA ASN A 78 17.11 0.10 10.02
C ASN A 78 16.83 -0.56 11.39
N ASN A 79 15.59 -0.51 11.88
CA ASN A 79 15.23 -1.07 13.17
C ASN A 79 15.06 -2.60 13.07
N PRO A 80 15.65 -3.42 13.96
CA PRO A 80 15.56 -4.88 13.87
C PRO A 80 14.15 -5.47 14.09
N ARG A 81 13.18 -4.66 14.50
CA ARG A 81 11.77 -5.07 14.66
C ARG A 81 10.91 -4.73 13.45
N VAL A 82 11.45 -3.92 12.53
CA VAL A 82 10.78 -3.45 11.31
C VAL A 82 11.33 -4.27 10.16
N GLU A 83 10.43 -4.83 9.36
CA GLU A 83 10.79 -5.62 8.19
C GLU A 83 11.08 -4.71 7.01
N TYR A 84 10.17 -3.78 6.73
CA TYR A 84 10.34 -2.75 5.71
C TYR A 84 9.53 -1.49 6.02
N VAL A 85 9.97 -0.38 5.44
CA VAL A 85 9.26 0.90 5.42
C VAL A 85 9.14 1.34 3.98
N GLU A 86 7.91 1.47 3.50
CA GLU A 86 7.60 1.81 2.12
C GLU A 86 6.79 3.09 2.06
N ALA A 87 7.08 3.96 1.09
CA ALA A 87 6.29 5.15 0.88
C ALA A 87 4.86 4.76 0.46
N ASP A 88 3.85 5.34 1.10
CA ASP A 88 2.45 5.14 0.76
C ASP A 88 2.13 5.94 -0.51
N GLY A 89 1.88 5.22 -1.60
CA GLY A 89 1.52 5.79 -2.88
C GLY A 89 0.09 6.32 -2.85
N LYS A 90 -0.14 7.52 -3.39
CA LYS A 90 -1.50 8.03 -3.56
C LYS A 90 -2.14 7.31 -4.75
N VAL A 91 -3.23 6.58 -4.50
CA VAL A 91 -4.10 6.06 -5.55
C VAL A 91 -5.25 7.02 -5.83
N LYS A 92 -5.58 7.24 -7.10
CA LYS A 92 -6.81 7.91 -7.51
C LYS A 92 -7.80 6.86 -7.99
N ALA A 93 -9.07 7.05 -7.65
CA ALA A 93 -10.15 6.13 -8.03
C ALA A 93 -10.47 6.11 -9.55
N ILE A 94 -9.68 6.83 -10.36
CA ILE A 94 -9.83 6.90 -11.81
C ILE A 94 -8.45 6.72 -12.46
N GLY A 95 -8.29 5.63 -13.21
CA GLY A 95 -7.06 5.30 -13.92
C GLY A 95 -6.09 4.45 -13.09
N GLN A 96 -5.22 3.74 -13.81
CA GLN A 96 -4.10 3.00 -13.25
C GLN A 96 -3.02 3.95 -12.74
N GLU A 97 -2.44 3.62 -11.58
CA GLU A 97 -1.32 4.36 -11.00
C GLU A 97 -0.02 3.53 -11.11
N THR A 98 1.12 4.20 -11.23
CA THR A 98 2.43 3.52 -11.19
C THR A 98 3.00 3.59 -9.78
N PRO A 99 3.09 2.46 -9.04
CA PRO A 99 3.70 2.45 -7.72
C PRO A 99 5.13 2.96 -7.79
N TRP A 100 5.55 3.75 -6.79
CA TRP A 100 6.86 4.43 -6.80
C TRP A 100 8.05 3.49 -7.03
N GLY A 101 7.95 2.23 -6.59
CA GLY A 101 8.99 1.22 -6.70
C GLY A 101 9.28 0.81 -8.15
N VAL A 102 8.25 0.80 -9.01
CA VAL A 102 8.35 0.39 -10.41
C VAL A 102 9.35 1.27 -11.20
N PRO A 103 9.22 2.61 -11.23
CA PRO A 103 10.22 3.46 -11.84
C PRO A 103 11.54 3.48 -11.05
N HIS A 104 11.51 3.27 -9.73
CA HIS A 104 12.73 3.25 -8.92
C HIS A 104 13.68 2.11 -9.28
N VAL A 105 13.13 0.94 -9.64
CA VAL A 105 13.91 -0.20 -10.17
C VAL A 105 14.11 -0.14 -11.68
N LYS A 106 13.76 0.99 -12.32
CA LYS A 106 13.84 1.22 -13.77
C LYS A 106 12.99 0.27 -14.61
N ALA A 107 11.91 -0.29 -14.06
CA ALA A 107 11.03 -1.16 -14.81
C ALA A 107 10.35 -0.41 -15.97
N THR A 108 9.99 0.87 -15.77
CA THR A 108 9.34 1.70 -16.79
C THR A 108 10.17 1.80 -18.07
N GLU A 109 11.50 1.95 -17.98
CA GLU A 109 12.39 2.02 -19.15
C GLU A 109 12.34 0.70 -19.97
N VAL A 110 12.28 -0.44 -19.28
CA VAL A 110 12.21 -1.77 -19.89
C VAL A 110 10.82 -2.01 -20.49
N GLN A 111 9.77 -1.62 -19.79
CA GLN A 111 8.38 -1.73 -20.24
C GLN A 111 8.13 -0.88 -21.50
N GLU A 112 8.65 0.35 -21.54
CA GLU A 112 8.59 1.24 -22.72
C GLU A 112 9.31 0.67 -23.95
N SER A 113 10.31 -0.21 -23.74
CA SER A 113 10.97 -0.95 -24.82
C SER A 113 10.14 -2.15 -25.35
N GLY A 114 8.97 -2.40 -24.77
CA GLY A 114 8.06 -3.51 -25.12
C GLY A 114 8.33 -4.82 -24.37
N LEU A 115 9.28 -4.82 -23.44
CA LEU A 115 9.62 -6.00 -22.64
C LEU A 115 8.75 -6.03 -21.36
N LEU A 116 7.68 -6.83 -21.40
CA LEU A 116 6.67 -6.89 -20.33
C LEU A 116 6.65 -8.23 -19.55
N GLY A 117 7.55 -9.16 -19.87
CA GLY A 117 7.63 -10.47 -19.22
C GLY A 117 6.85 -11.60 -19.92
N THR A 118 6.33 -11.38 -21.13
CA THR A 118 5.58 -12.39 -21.90
C THR A 118 6.38 -13.69 -22.10
N GLY A 119 5.75 -14.82 -21.82
CA GLY A 119 6.33 -16.17 -21.94
C GLY A 119 7.23 -16.57 -20.76
N VAL A 120 7.35 -15.72 -19.74
CA VAL A 120 8.06 -16.04 -18.49
C VAL A 120 7.06 -16.48 -17.43
N LYS A 121 7.36 -17.58 -16.73
CA LYS A 121 6.57 -18.08 -15.61
C LYS A 121 7.16 -17.61 -14.29
N VAL A 122 6.33 -17.04 -13.42
CA VAL A 122 6.74 -16.57 -12.10
C VAL A 122 5.83 -17.17 -11.04
N GLY A 123 6.41 -17.87 -10.07
CA GLY A 123 5.70 -18.42 -8.92
C GLY A 123 5.90 -17.54 -7.69
N VAL A 124 4.81 -17.15 -7.02
CA VAL A 124 4.82 -16.41 -5.75
C VAL A 124 4.55 -17.40 -4.63
N LEU A 125 5.58 -17.69 -3.82
CA LEU A 125 5.49 -18.57 -2.65
C LEU A 125 5.10 -17.74 -1.43
N ASP A 126 3.82 -17.73 -1.09
CA ASP A 126 3.29 -16.81 -0.06
C ASP A 126 1.96 -17.34 0.53
N THR A 127 1.06 -16.47 0.99
CA THR A 127 -0.28 -16.79 1.51
C THR A 127 -1.28 -17.19 0.42
N GLY A 128 -0.86 -17.25 -0.84
CA GLY A 128 -1.72 -17.47 -1.99
C GLY A 128 -1.85 -16.22 -2.85
N ILE A 129 -2.74 -16.26 -3.84
CA ILE A 129 -3.08 -15.08 -4.66
C ILE A 129 -4.59 -15.03 -4.82
N ASP A 130 -5.20 -13.85 -4.67
CA ASP A 130 -6.56 -13.60 -5.13
C ASP A 130 -6.63 -13.66 -6.65
N TYR A 131 -6.91 -14.87 -7.16
CA TYR A 131 -7.04 -15.12 -8.59
C TYR A 131 -8.35 -14.60 -9.19
N LEU A 132 -9.22 -13.95 -8.41
CA LEU A 132 -10.40 -13.23 -8.88
C LEU A 132 -10.18 -11.71 -8.94
N HIS A 133 -9.03 -11.22 -8.48
CA HIS A 133 -8.72 -9.80 -8.48
C HIS A 133 -8.67 -9.24 -9.91
N GLU A 134 -9.43 -8.17 -10.17
CA GLU A 134 -9.57 -7.60 -11.53
C GLU A 134 -8.24 -7.15 -12.16
N ASP A 135 -7.29 -6.79 -11.32
CA ASP A 135 -5.97 -6.30 -11.72
C ASP A 135 -4.87 -7.39 -11.80
N LEU A 136 -5.22 -8.66 -11.58
CA LEU A 136 -4.27 -9.79 -11.67
C LEU A 136 -4.73 -10.83 -12.68
N ASN A 137 -3.79 -11.37 -13.45
CA ASN A 137 -4.03 -12.49 -14.37
C ASN A 137 -3.25 -13.74 -13.91
N VAL A 138 -3.88 -14.55 -13.07
CA VAL A 138 -3.27 -15.75 -12.47
C VAL A 138 -3.44 -16.96 -13.39
N SER A 139 -2.32 -17.53 -13.84
CA SER A 139 -2.26 -18.67 -14.78
C SER A 139 -2.47 -20.02 -14.11
N GLY A 140 -2.37 -20.09 -12.78
CA GLY A 140 -2.64 -21.30 -11.99
C GLY A 140 -2.05 -21.20 -10.59
N GLY A 141 -2.12 -22.30 -9.85
CA GLY A 141 -1.54 -22.33 -8.52
C GLY A 141 -1.67 -23.68 -7.82
N VAL A 142 -1.06 -23.76 -6.66
CA VAL A 142 -1.09 -24.93 -5.77
C VAL A 142 -0.99 -24.46 -4.32
N SER A 143 -1.57 -25.24 -3.40
CA SER A 143 -1.41 -25.04 -1.97
C SER A 143 -0.66 -26.23 -1.36
N PHE A 144 0.31 -25.92 -0.51
CA PHE A 144 1.01 -26.87 0.35
C PHE A 144 0.59 -26.73 1.82
N VAL A 145 -0.25 -25.74 2.14
CA VAL A 145 -0.79 -25.56 3.50
C VAL A 145 -1.79 -26.68 3.81
N SER A 146 -1.52 -27.43 4.87
CA SER A 146 -2.40 -28.52 5.32
C SER A 146 -3.82 -28.03 5.58
N GLY A 147 -4.81 -28.77 5.09
CA GLY A 147 -6.23 -28.46 5.29
C GLY A 147 -6.85 -27.60 4.19
N THR A 148 -6.08 -27.14 3.20
CA THR A 148 -6.63 -26.46 2.02
C THR A 148 -5.90 -26.84 0.74
N ALA A 149 -6.67 -27.19 -0.30
CA ALA A 149 -6.16 -27.34 -1.67
C ALA A 149 -6.23 -26.02 -2.47
N SER A 150 -6.90 -25.00 -1.91
CA SER A 150 -7.06 -23.70 -2.57
C SER A 150 -5.80 -22.86 -2.39
N TYR A 151 -5.31 -22.28 -3.48
CA TYR A 151 -4.27 -21.26 -3.49
C TYR A 151 -4.85 -19.83 -3.46
N MET A 152 -6.15 -19.69 -3.20
CA MET A 152 -6.78 -18.40 -2.92
C MET A 152 -6.12 -17.77 -1.70
N ASP A 153 -5.81 -16.48 -1.80
CA ASP A 153 -5.27 -15.72 -0.67
C ASP A 153 -6.37 -15.40 0.35
N ASP A 154 -6.13 -15.79 1.59
CA ASP A 154 -6.98 -15.55 2.76
C ASP A 154 -6.31 -14.63 3.79
N ASN A 155 -5.12 -14.10 3.47
CA ASN A 155 -4.37 -13.15 4.28
C ASN A 155 -4.30 -11.75 3.63
N GLY A 156 -3.94 -11.71 2.34
CA GLY A 156 -3.74 -10.50 1.53
C GLY A 156 -2.28 -10.20 1.17
N HIS A 157 -1.31 -10.75 1.91
CA HIS A 157 0.12 -10.50 1.65
C HIS A 157 0.55 -11.01 0.28
N GLY A 158 0.25 -12.27 -0.05
CA GLY A 158 0.62 -12.87 -1.34
C GLY A 158 -0.01 -12.16 -2.54
N THR A 159 -1.24 -11.67 -2.42
CA THR A 159 -1.90 -10.86 -3.46
C THR A 159 -1.18 -9.52 -3.66
N HIS A 160 -0.76 -8.86 -2.58
CA HIS A 160 0.01 -7.61 -2.67
C HIS A 160 1.38 -7.82 -3.32
N VAL A 161 2.08 -8.90 -2.94
CA VAL A 161 3.34 -9.31 -3.58
C VAL A 161 3.13 -9.58 -5.06
N ALA A 162 2.08 -10.34 -5.41
CA ALA A 162 1.72 -10.64 -6.80
C ALA A 162 1.43 -9.36 -7.61
N GLY A 163 0.77 -8.35 -7.03
CA GLY A 163 0.54 -7.06 -7.67
C GLY A 163 1.85 -6.31 -7.98
N THR A 164 2.82 -6.34 -7.06
CA THR A 164 4.14 -5.74 -7.29
C THR A 164 4.86 -6.41 -8.46
N VAL A 165 4.73 -7.74 -8.58
CA VAL A 165 5.32 -8.51 -9.67
C VAL A 165 4.63 -8.23 -11.00
N SER A 166 3.30 -8.37 -11.06
CA SER A 166 2.57 -8.46 -12.33
C SER A 166 1.13 -7.95 -12.26
N ALA A 167 0.83 -6.92 -11.48
CA ALA A 167 -0.40 -6.17 -11.71
C ALA A 167 -0.44 -5.70 -13.16
N GLN A 168 -1.62 -5.83 -13.77
CA GLN A 168 -1.78 -5.65 -15.21
C GLN A 168 -1.48 -4.22 -15.64
N ASN A 169 -1.20 -4.02 -16.93
CA ASN A 169 -1.17 -2.68 -17.51
C ASN A 169 -2.53 -2.39 -18.17
N ASN A 170 -3.48 -1.85 -17.40
CA ASN A 170 -4.86 -1.54 -17.76
C ASN A 170 -5.28 -0.12 -17.25
N ASP A 171 -6.58 0.11 -17.04
CA ASP A 171 -7.14 1.39 -16.61
C ASP A 171 -7.58 1.42 -15.12
N VAL A 172 -7.25 0.40 -14.33
CA VAL A 172 -7.60 0.26 -12.91
C VAL A 172 -6.35 -0.02 -12.07
N GLY A 173 -6.48 0.07 -10.75
CA GLY A 173 -5.45 -0.40 -9.82
C GLY A 173 -4.05 0.17 -10.06
N VAL A 174 -3.07 -0.73 -10.19
CA VAL A 174 -1.64 -0.42 -10.29
C VAL A 174 -0.96 -1.23 -11.39
N ILE A 175 0.23 -0.82 -11.82
CA ILE A 175 1.07 -1.64 -12.71
C ILE A 175 2.18 -2.35 -11.95
N GLY A 176 2.40 -3.63 -12.25
CA GLY A 176 3.52 -4.42 -11.74
C GLY A 176 4.82 -4.18 -12.52
N VAL A 177 5.92 -4.77 -12.05
CA VAL A 177 7.22 -4.71 -12.74
C VAL A 177 7.20 -5.44 -14.09
N ALA A 178 6.53 -6.60 -14.16
CA ALA A 178 6.44 -7.44 -15.35
C ALA A 178 4.97 -7.85 -15.59
N PRO A 179 4.14 -6.95 -16.15
CA PRO A 179 2.68 -7.11 -16.19
C PRO A 179 2.18 -8.29 -17.04
N ASN A 180 3.01 -8.87 -17.92
CA ASN A 180 2.61 -9.94 -18.85
C ASN A 180 3.24 -11.31 -18.54
N VAL A 181 3.76 -11.53 -17.33
CA VAL A 181 4.24 -12.87 -16.92
C VAL A 181 3.06 -13.82 -16.73
N GLU A 182 3.32 -15.12 -16.88
CA GLU A 182 2.42 -16.18 -16.43
C GLU A 182 2.59 -16.35 -14.91
N LEU A 183 1.70 -15.72 -14.15
CA LEU A 183 1.76 -15.68 -12.69
C LEU A 183 1.14 -16.93 -12.05
N TYR A 184 1.85 -17.55 -11.10
CA TYR A 184 1.40 -18.73 -10.37
C TYR A 184 1.37 -18.48 -8.86
N GLY A 185 0.26 -18.79 -8.21
CA GLY A 185 0.13 -18.73 -6.75
C GLY A 185 0.58 -20.03 -6.10
N ILE A 186 1.60 -19.98 -5.25
CA ILE A 186 2.10 -21.14 -4.51
C ILE A 186 1.88 -20.87 -3.02
N LYS A 187 0.75 -21.34 -2.48
CA LYS A 187 0.38 -21.09 -1.08
C LYS A 187 1.19 -21.99 -0.15
N VAL A 188 2.09 -21.39 0.62
CA VAL A 188 2.93 -22.05 1.64
C VAL A 188 2.73 -21.44 3.03
N LEU A 189 2.01 -20.31 3.12
CA LEU A 189 1.64 -19.64 4.35
C LEU A 189 0.11 -19.68 4.55
N ASP A 190 -0.33 -19.89 5.78
CA ASP A 190 -1.74 -19.91 6.17
C ASP A 190 -2.36 -18.48 6.24
N GLN A 191 -3.64 -18.40 6.59
CA GLN A 191 -4.38 -17.13 6.72
C GLN A 191 -3.77 -16.13 7.72
N PHE A 192 -2.91 -16.60 8.63
CA PHE A 192 -2.21 -15.78 9.60
C PHE A 192 -0.77 -15.47 9.19
N GLY A 193 -0.37 -15.82 7.96
CA GLY A 193 0.99 -15.65 7.45
C GLY A 193 1.99 -16.66 7.99
N ASN A 194 1.54 -17.74 8.64
CA ASN A 194 2.43 -18.75 9.18
C ASN A 194 2.60 -19.91 8.20
N GLY A 195 3.84 -20.36 8.01
CA GLY A 195 4.14 -21.57 7.27
C GLY A 195 5.24 -22.35 7.95
N SER A 196 5.29 -23.66 7.73
CA SER A 196 6.42 -24.46 8.18
C SER A 196 7.53 -24.42 7.13
N TYR A 197 8.79 -24.58 7.56
CA TYR A 197 9.90 -24.77 6.61
C TYR A 197 9.64 -25.95 5.68
N SER A 198 8.92 -26.98 6.12
CA SER A 198 8.53 -28.10 5.26
C SER A 198 7.59 -27.68 4.12
N ASP A 199 6.71 -26.70 4.33
CA ASP A 199 5.79 -26.22 3.29
C ASP A 199 6.52 -25.34 2.27
N VAL A 200 7.53 -24.59 2.73
CA VAL A 200 8.36 -23.71 1.87
C VAL A 200 9.43 -24.49 1.12
N ILE A 201 10.11 -25.42 1.79
CA ILE A 201 11.19 -26.22 1.22
C ILE A 201 10.64 -27.37 0.39
N TRP A 202 9.35 -27.73 0.54
CA TRP A 202 8.75 -28.96 0.04
C TRP A 202 9.39 -29.44 -1.28
N ILE A 203 10.34 -30.35 -1.13
CA ILE A 203 10.98 -31.11 -2.20
C ILE A 203 10.18 -32.41 -2.23
N GLY A 204 9.22 -32.48 -3.13
CA GLY A 204 8.27 -33.57 -3.20
C GLY A 204 8.95 -34.93 -3.17
N TYR A 205 8.51 -35.78 -2.23
CA TYR A 205 8.50 -37.21 -2.49
C TYR A 205 7.07 -37.57 -2.92
N THR A 206 7.01 -38.09 -4.14
CA THR A 206 5.90 -38.63 -4.94
C THR A 206 4.65 -39.06 -4.20
#